data_AF-A0A0C9UEW0-F1
#
_entry.id   AF-A0A0C9UEW0-F1
#
_cell.length_a   1.000
_cell.length_b   1.000
_cell.length_c   1.000
_cell.angle_alpha   90.00
_cell.angle_beta   90.00
_cell.angle_gamma   90.00
#
_symmetry.space_group_name_H-M   'P 1'
#
loop_
_entity.id
_entity.type
_entity.pdbx_description
1 polymer ?
#
loop_
_entity_poly.entity_id
_entity_poly.type
_entity_poly.pdbx_seq_one_letter_code
_entity_poly.pdbx_strand_id
1 'polypeptide(L)' 'VAECFQRSGDTISKCFHHMVNALTCPAVYNTYIKFPDVNTLIPEEILQSKKFYPFLKAAVGATDGSH' A
#
# COMPACT_ATOMS: atom_id res chain seq x y z
N VAL A 1 -18.01 -5.91 -2.70
CA VAL A 1 -17.46 -4.66 -2.08
C VAL A 1 -18.58 -3.72 -1.66
N ALA A 2 -19.35 -3.13 -2.57
CA ALA A 2 -20.46 -2.24 -2.22
C ALA A 2 -21.47 -2.86 -1.23
N GLU A 3 -21.84 -4.13 -1.46
CA GLU A 3 -22.68 -4.94 -0.56
C GLU A 3 -22.07 -5.12 0.84
N CYS A 4 -20.76 -5.31 0.95
CA CYS A 4 -20.06 -5.47 2.23
C CYS A 4 -20.17 -4.22 3.12
N PHE A 5 -20.27 -3.05 2.49
CA PHE A 5 -20.35 -1.75 3.16
C PHE A 5 -21.78 -1.18 3.19
N GLN A 6 -22.74 -1.85 2.55
CA GLN A 6 -24.13 -1.40 2.41
C GLN A 6 -24.25 0.05 1.89
N ARG A 7 -23.41 0.38 0.89
CA ARG A 7 -23.41 1.68 0.21
C ARG A 7 -23.42 1.50 -1.30
N SER A 8 -23.82 2.53 -2.03
CA SER A 8 -23.75 2.52 -3.49
C SER A 8 -22.30 2.44 -3.97
N GLY A 9 -22.09 1.89 -5.16
CA GLY A 9 -20.76 1.85 -5.78
C GLY A 9 -20.14 3.24 -5.97
N ASP A 10 -20.98 4.25 -6.25
CA ASP A 10 -20.55 5.66 -6.33
C ASP A 10 -19.97 6.17 -5.01
N THR A 11 -20.66 5.92 -3.88
CA THR A 11 -20.15 6.32 -2.56
C THR A 11 -18.82 5.64 -2.25
N ILE A 12 -18.71 4.35 -2.54
CA ILE A 12 -17.46 3.60 -2.36
C ILE A 12 -16.35 4.20 -3.22
N SER A 13 -16.61 4.48 -4.49
CA SER A 13 -15.65 5.09 -5.40
C SER A 13 -15.17 6.46 -4.89
N LYS A 14 -16.07 7.32 -4.42
CA LYS A 14 -15.72 8.61 -3.83
C LYS A 14 -14.80 8.46 -2.62
N CYS A 15 -15.09 7.52 -1.72
CA CYS A 15 -14.23 7.24 -0.57
C CYS A 15 -12.83 6.81 -1.00
N PHE A 16 -12.70 5.93 -2.00
CA PHE A 16 -11.40 5.53 -2.53
C PHE A 16 -10.63 6.71 -3.11
N HIS A 17 -11.27 7.57 -3.91
CA HIS A 17 -10.62 8.78 -4.44
C HIS A 17 -10.16 9.72 -3.34
N HIS A 18 -10.97 9.92 -2.29
CA HIS A 18 -10.56 10.73 -1.14
C HIS A 18 -9.35 10.15 -0.42
N MET A 19 -9.30 8.82 -0.22
CA MET A 19 -8.16 8.17 0.41
C MET A 19 -6.90 8.27 -0.45
N VAL A 20 -7.00 8.04 -1.76
CA VAL A 20 -5.87 8.20 -2.68
C VAL A 20 -5.34 9.63 -2.60
N ASN A 21 -6.21 10.63 -2.75
CA ASN A 21 -5.81 12.04 -2.68
C ASN A 21 -5.15 12.41 -1.34
N ALA A 22 -5.64 11.87 -0.22
CA ALA A 22 -5.05 12.10 1.08
C ALA A 22 -3.66 11.47 1.21
N LEU A 23 -3.46 10.25 0.69
CA LEU A 23 -2.19 9.53 0.75
C LEU A 23 -1.16 10.08 -0.23
N THR A 24 -1.59 10.59 -1.38
CA THR A 24 -0.71 11.19 -2.39
C THR A 24 -0.52 12.69 -2.21
N CYS A 25 -1.14 13.31 -1.20
CA CYS A 25 -0.89 14.73 -0.96
C CYS A 25 0.57 14.92 -0.50
N PRO A 26 1.24 16.02 -0.91
CA PRO A 26 2.67 16.19 -0.65
C PRO A 26 3.05 16.12 0.82
N ALA A 27 2.19 16.64 1.71
CA ALA A 27 2.44 16.64 3.15
C ALA A 27 2.49 15.23 3.75
N VAL A 28 1.67 14.30 3.25
CA VAL A 28 1.67 12.89 3.70
C VAL A 28 2.74 12.11 2.95
N TYR A 29 2.75 12.21 1.62
CA TYR A 29 3.61 11.40 0.77
C TYR A 29 5.09 11.62 1.10
N ASN A 30 5.54 12.87 1.10
CA ASN A 30 6.96 13.19 1.31
C ASN A 30 7.42 12.92 2.76
N THR A 31 6.49 12.91 3.72
CA THR A 31 6.81 12.72 5.14
C THR A 31 6.89 11.24 5.51
N TYR A 32 5.94 10.43 5.00
CA TYR A 32 5.73 9.08 5.51
C TYR A 32 6.04 7.97 4.49
N ILE A 33 5.95 8.26 3.18
CA ILE A 33 6.16 7.24 2.15
C ILE A 33 7.63 7.23 1.78
N LYS A 34 8.35 6.18 2.20
CA LYS A 34 9.74 5.94 1.83
C LYS A 34 9.86 4.60 1.13
N PHE A 35 10.47 4.62 -0.05
CA PHE A 35 10.76 3.40 -0.78
C PHE A 35 12.01 2.73 -0.21
N PRO A 36 12.00 1.40 -0.09
CA PRO A 36 13.21 0.64 0.24
C PRO A 36 14.22 0.77 -0.91
N ASP A 37 15.49 0.94 -0.58
CA ASP A 37 16.59 0.79 -1.52
C ASP A 37 17.11 -0.66 -1.55
N VAL A 38 18.07 -0.96 -2.44
CA VAL A 38 18.62 -2.32 -2.62
C VAL A 38 19.22 -2.91 -1.33
N ASN A 39 19.61 -2.07 -0.37
CA ASN A 39 20.21 -2.47 0.90
C ASN A 39 19.20 -2.42 2.06
N THR A 40 17.96 -1.97 1.83
CA THR A 40 16.94 -1.92 2.88
C THR A 40 16.57 -3.35 3.29
N LEU A 41 16.87 -3.69 4.54
CA LEU A 41 16.51 -4.99 5.10
C LEU A 41 14.99 -5.09 5.31
N ILE A 42 14.44 -6.26 5.01
CA ILE A 42 13.03 -6.56 5.30
C ILE A 42 12.85 -6.61 6.83
N PRO A 43 11.89 -5.86 7.40
CA PRO A 43 11.59 -5.94 8.83
C PRO A 43 11.27 -7.37 9.29
N GLU A 44 11.74 -7.74 10.49
CA GLU A 44 11.51 -9.09 11.05
C GLU A 44 10.02 -9.43 11.14
N GLU A 45 9.16 -8.47 11.45
CA GLU A 45 7.70 -8.66 11.54
C GLU A 45 7.09 -9.17 10.22
N ILE A 46 7.64 -8.74 9.09
CA ILE A 46 7.23 -9.20 7.77
C ILE A 46 7.82 -10.59 7.50
N LEU A 47 9.10 -10.80 7.83
CA LEU A 47 9.79 -12.09 7.63
C LEU A 47 9.18 -13.23 8.45
N GLN A 48 8.79 -12.97 9.69
CA GLN A 48 8.26 -13.97 10.62
C GLN A 48 6.75 -14.23 10.40
N SER A 49 6.05 -13.31 9.76
CA SER A 49 4.63 -13.45 9.51
C SER A 49 4.36 -14.31 8.27
N LYS A 50 3.74 -15.49 8.50
CA LYS A 50 3.26 -16.37 7.41
C LYS A 50 2.20 -15.73 6.52
N LYS A 51 1.59 -14.62 6.95
CA LYS A 51 0.65 -13.84 6.15
C LYS A 51 1.36 -13.04 5.06
N PHE A 52 2.59 -12.61 5.32
CA PHE A 52 3.34 -11.70 4.45
C PHE A 52 4.50 -12.39 3.74
N TYR A 53 5.23 -13.26 4.42
CA TYR A 53 6.31 -14.05 3.84
C TYR A 53 5.83 -15.48 3.53
N PRO A 54 6.15 -16.05 2.34
CA PRO A 54 7.03 -15.51 1.29
C PRO A 54 6.32 -14.64 0.23
N PHE A 55 5.02 -14.38 0.34
CA PHE A 55 4.23 -13.73 -0.72
C PHE A 55 4.77 -12.35 -1.15
N LEU A 56 5.28 -11.57 -0.21
CA LEU A 56 5.85 -10.25 -0.46
C LEU A 56 7.37 -10.25 -0.64
N LYS A 57 8.03 -11.42 -0.59
CA LYS A 57 9.50 -11.52 -0.66
C LYS A 57 10.10 -10.87 -1.92
N ALA A 58 9.38 -10.96 -3.04
CA ALA A 58 9.82 -10.46 -4.34
C ALA A 58 9.02 -9.23 -4.81
N ALA A 59 8.24 -8.59 -3.92
CA ALA A 59 7.41 -7.44 -4.27
C ALA A 59 8.22 -6.13 -4.50
N VAL A 60 9.54 -6.22 -4.62
CA VAL A 60 10.44 -5.10 -4.92
C VAL A 60 10.04 -4.40 -6.22
N GLY A 61 9.55 -5.15 -7.22
CA GLY A 61 9.04 -4.61 -8.48
C GLY A 61 7.84 -3.66 -8.33
N ALA A 62 7.06 -3.80 -7.25
CA ALA A 62 5.95 -2.90 -6.95
C ALA A 62 6.42 -1.61 -6.26
N THR A 63 7.63 -1.61 -5.69
CA THR A 63 8.22 -0.44 -5.03
C THR A 63 9.07 0.43 -5.94
N ASP A 64 9.73 -0.15 -6.94
CA ASP A 64 10.58 0.60 -7.89
C ASP A 64 9.89 0.91 -9.24
N GLY A 65 8.68 0.37 -9.44
CA GLY A 65 7.92 0.59 -10.68
C GLY A 65 8.45 -0.20 -11.88
N SER A 66 9.24 -1.25 -11.66
CA SER A 66 9.80 -2.11 -12.73
C SER A 66 8.78 -3.07 -13.36
N HIS A 67 7.48 -2.93 -13.09
CA HIS A 67 6.38 -3.75 -13.65
C HIS A 67 5.49 -2.92 -14.58
#